data_AF-A0AAD5K926-F1
#
_entry.id   AF-A0AAD5K926-F1
#
_cell.length_a   1.000
_cell.length_b   1.000
_cell.length_c   1.000
_cell.angle_alpha   90.00
_cell.angle_beta   90.00
_cell.angle_gamma   90.00
#
_symmetry.space_group_name_H-M   'P 1'
#
loop_
_entity.id
_entity.type
_entity.pdbx_description
1 polymer ?
#
loop_
_entity_poly.entity_id
_entity_poly.type
_entity_poly.pdbx_seq_one_letter_code
_entity_poly.pdbx_strand_id
1 'polypeptide(L)'
;MTIQSIITTSILLNSSIPDDSSIVYSHIVEYLRSNVSDSILTTDDMEQFIQDFDQIQTLLSKIQVSGNETFIKQNNTIQKYLNDKVSVAKTLAEDFLKQDKKQDKRIKWVTIDRPLQAKEFRDYVQMDLDTILQRINNLHFQYQLNIASEKRNITLLREFMASSSYSFWSVCIGQNKLDGTWQQFINVYQLLYGNLDVSMLQAMENLLSDTDKKVTIHRFILTLRKYNNQFPFPDTITNTSIIEATSISLNNKTNMSEEQRVQLTKVALDLVDKFSEAKMRNHLVSIYSWYAGYDKKNKEAMRERANEWGTLMKERRALISDNKQELLQAKHEQAEQIDQARRAIYFFYEQFVTIWRVGDVTREILKSIDFPGKGRIRDFLNFVTPLDQANFYIVMGLDKDSPKKDYRPKVYDFMELYLNMLVQQSKERDDYKNQQKQDSTK
;
A
#
# COMPACT_ATOMS: atom_id res chain seq x y z
N MET A 1 3.61 -35.80 17.32
CA MET A 1 2.16 -35.84 17.00
C MET A 1 2.07 -35.73 15.49
N THR A 2 1.56 -36.73 14.77
CA THR A 2 1.48 -36.68 13.30
C THR A 2 0.27 -35.87 12.86
N ILE A 3 0.35 -35.15 11.72
CA ILE A 3 -0.80 -34.38 11.19
C ILE A 3 -2.05 -35.27 11.05
N GLN A 4 -1.86 -36.56 10.77
CA GLN A 4 -2.94 -37.55 10.68
C GLN A 4 -3.70 -37.76 12.00
N SER A 5 -3.02 -37.65 13.14
CA SER A 5 -3.63 -37.67 14.48
C SER A 5 -4.43 -36.39 14.74
N ILE A 6 -3.94 -35.23 14.28
CA ILE A 6 -4.64 -33.94 14.40
C ILE A 6 -5.90 -33.93 13.51
N ILE A 7 -5.79 -34.43 12.28
CA ILE A 7 -6.89 -34.56 11.32
C ILE A 7 -8.03 -35.43 11.87
N THR A 8 -7.71 -36.52 12.55
CA THR A 8 -8.73 -37.44 13.08
C THR A 8 -9.48 -36.81 14.25
N THR A 9 -8.80 -36.03 15.10
CA THR A 9 -9.44 -35.31 16.21
C THR A 9 -10.30 -34.15 15.73
N SER A 10 -9.88 -33.40 14.70
CA SER A 10 -10.67 -32.29 14.14
C SER A 10 -11.85 -32.75 13.29
N ILE A 11 -11.76 -33.89 12.58
CA ILE A 11 -12.86 -34.43 11.78
C ILE A 11 -13.96 -35.05 12.66
N LEU A 12 -13.62 -35.60 13.83
CA LEU A 12 -14.60 -36.19 14.76
C LEU A 12 -15.46 -35.16 15.50
N LEU A 13 -15.07 -33.88 15.54
CA LEU A 13 -15.83 -32.79 16.18
C LEU A 13 -16.93 -32.19 15.27
N ASN A 14 -17.08 -32.71 14.06
CA ASN A 14 -17.85 -32.10 12.97
C ASN A 14 -19.38 -32.36 13.02
N SER A 15 -19.98 -32.28 14.21
CA SER A 15 -21.44 -32.22 14.34
C SER A 15 -21.83 -31.05 15.22
N SER A 16 -22.16 -29.95 14.54
CA SER A 16 -22.84 -28.74 15.02
C SER A 16 -22.11 -27.89 16.07
N ILE A 17 -21.36 -26.86 15.63
CA ILE A 17 -21.24 -25.49 16.20
C ILE A 17 -20.34 -24.65 15.25
N PRO A 18 -20.54 -23.32 15.05
CA PRO A 18 -19.76 -22.50 14.10
C PRO A 18 -18.34 -22.07 14.55
N ASP A 19 -17.77 -22.64 15.62
CA ASP A 19 -16.55 -22.15 16.29
C ASP A 19 -15.22 -22.79 15.84
N ASP A 20 -15.22 -23.67 14.84
CA ASP A 20 -14.06 -24.52 14.52
C ASP A 20 -12.86 -23.81 13.87
N SER A 21 -13.02 -22.58 13.39
CA SER A 21 -11.92 -21.84 12.74
C SER A 21 -10.77 -21.52 13.71
N SER A 22 -11.07 -21.21 14.97
CA SER A 22 -10.05 -20.91 16.01
C SER A 22 -9.17 -22.13 16.33
N ILE A 23 -9.81 -23.30 16.41
CA ILE A 23 -9.14 -24.58 16.68
C ILE A 23 -8.23 -24.96 15.51
N VAL A 24 -8.67 -24.77 14.27
CA VAL A 24 -7.84 -25.05 13.10
C VAL A 24 -6.62 -24.12 13.07
N TYR A 25 -6.79 -22.83 13.39
CA TYR A 25 -5.66 -21.89 13.46
C TYR A 25 -4.67 -22.27 14.57
N SER A 26 -5.11 -22.62 15.78
CA SER A 26 -4.21 -23.01 16.88
C SER A 26 -3.39 -24.27 16.57
N HIS A 27 -3.99 -25.26 15.91
CA HIS A 27 -3.30 -26.48 15.52
C HIS A 27 -2.28 -26.26 14.41
N ILE A 28 -2.57 -25.37 13.44
CA ILE A 28 -1.59 -24.94 12.43
C ILE A 28 -0.39 -24.26 13.11
N VAL A 29 -0.64 -23.41 14.13
CA VAL A 29 0.43 -22.74 14.90
C VAL A 29 1.35 -23.75 15.59
N GLU A 30 0.79 -24.72 16.31
CA GLU A 30 1.57 -25.73 17.06
C GLU A 30 2.34 -26.66 16.14
N TYR A 31 1.75 -27.05 15.01
CA TYR A 31 2.41 -27.85 13.99
C TYR A 31 3.62 -27.13 13.39
N LEU A 32 3.47 -25.86 13.01
CA LEU A 32 4.57 -25.07 12.43
C LEU A 32 5.72 -24.88 13.44
N ARG A 33 5.40 -24.63 14.72
CA ARG A 33 6.42 -24.50 15.77
C ARG A 33 7.20 -25.79 16.05
N SER A 34 6.56 -26.94 15.91
CA SER A 34 7.20 -28.24 16.22
C SER A 34 8.10 -28.75 15.09
N ASN A 35 7.84 -28.39 13.84
CA ASN A 35 8.59 -28.88 12.67
C ASN A 35 9.70 -27.94 12.18
N VAL A 36 9.78 -26.71 12.71
CA VAL A 36 10.87 -25.75 12.40
C VAL A 36 11.98 -25.74 13.47
N SER A 37 11.95 -26.70 14.41
CA SER A 37 12.91 -26.76 15.53
C SER A 37 14.37 -27.06 15.11
N ASP A 38 15.31 -26.88 16.05
CA ASP A 38 16.75 -26.67 15.86
C ASP A 38 17.57 -27.73 15.07
N SER A 39 17.02 -28.88 14.68
CA SER A 39 17.77 -29.95 13.99
C SER A 39 18.10 -29.62 12.53
N ILE A 40 19.30 -29.98 12.05
CA ILE A 40 19.74 -29.82 10.65
C ILE A 40 18.68 -30.43 9.72
N LEU A 41 18.06 -29.60 8.87
CA LEU A 41 17.05 -30.04 7.91
C LEU A 41 17.71 -30.97 6.87
N THR A 42 17.31 -32.23 6.88
CA THR A 42 17.67 -33.21 5.86
C THR A 42 16.83 -33.00 4.59
N THR A 43 17.22 -33.65 3.50
CA THR A 43 16.43 -33.68 2.26
C THR A 43 15.03 -34.24 2.51
N ASP A 44 14.92 -35.27 3.36
CA ASP A 44 13.65 -35.89 3.74
C ASP A 44 12.79 -34.92 4.58
N ASP A 45 13.39 -34.10 5.45
CA ASP A 45 12.67 -33.07 6.21
C ASP A 45 12.10 -31.98 5.28
N MET A 46 12.83 -31.61 4.22
CA MET A 46 12.35 -30.64 3.22
C MET A 46 11.22 -31.21 2.36
N GLU A 47 11.29 -32.49 1.99
CA GLU A 47 10.22 -33.17 1.26
C GLU A 47 8.96 -33.35 2.13
N GLN A 48 9.13 -33.72 3.41
CA GLN A 48 8.04 -33.80 4.38
C GLN A 48 7.42 -32.42 4.64
N PHE A 49 8.25 -31.38 4.77
CA PHE A 49 7.80 -30.00 4.88
C PHE A 49 6.90 -29.62 3.70
N ILE A 50 7.32 -29.86 2.44
CA ILE A 50 6.47 -29.60 1.26
C ILE A 50 5.13 -30.33 1.34
N GLN A 51 5.11 -31.61 1.73
CA GLN A 51 3.88 -32.39 1.87
C GLN A 51 2.95 -31.84 2.95
N ASP A 52 3.52 -31.43 4.08
CA ASP A 52 2.77 -30.87 5.20
C ASP A 52 2.20 -29.48 4.88
N PHE A 53 2.88 -28.70 4.03
CA PHE A 53 2.37 -27.45 3.48
C PHE A 53 1.17 -27.64 2.54
N ASP A 54 1.20 -28.67 1.69
CA ASP A 54 0.06 -29.01 0.83
C ASP A 54 -1.16 -29.45 1.68
N GLN A 55 -0.92 -30.09 2.84
CA GLN A 55 -1.97 -30.40 3.82
C GLN A 55 -2.51 -29.14 4.52
N ILE A 56 -1.66 -28.19 4.90
CA ILE A 56 -2.08 -26.89 5.45
C ILE A 56 -2.94 -26.12 4.43
N GLN A 57 -2.54 -26.07 3.15
CA GLN A 57 -3.35 -25.46 2.10
C GLN A 57 -4.72 -26.14 1.95
N THR A 58 -4.74 -27.47 2.03
CA THR A 58 -5.98 -28.25 2.00
C THR A 58 -6.88 -27.90 3.20
N LEU A 59 -6.32 -27.78 4.40
CA LEU A 59 -7.07 -27.40 5.60
C LEU A 59 -7.58 -25.97 5.51
N LEU A 60 -6.75 -25.02 5.08
CA LEU A 60 -7.14 -23.63 4.86
C LEU A 60 -8.28 -23.51 3.85
N SER A 61 -8.25 -24.30 2.77
CA SER A 61 -9.33 -24.31 1.76
C SER A 61 -10.65 -24.90 2.28
N LYS A 62 -10.59 -25.72 3.33
CA LYS A 62 -11.76 -26.30 4.00
C LYS A 62 -12.37 -25.40 5.07
N ILE A 63 -11.69 -24.32 5.47
CA ILE A 63 -12.26 -23.28 6.33
C ILE A 63 -13.30 -22.50 5.50
N GLN A 64 -14.51 -23.06 5.37
CA GLN A 64 -15.68 -22.32 4.92
C GLN A 64 -16.20 -21.51 6.09
N VAL A 65 -15.99 -20.21 6.06
CA VAL A 65 -16.61 -19.34 7.06
C VAL A 65 -18.01 -18.98 6.59
N SER A 66 -19.02 -19.41 7.35
CA SER A 66 -20.36 -18.82 7.29
C SER A 66 -20.39 -17.57 8.18
N GLY A 67 -20.80 -16.42 7.63
CA GLY A 67 -20.90 -15.18 8.41
C GLY A 67 -20.68 -13.88 7.63
N ASN A 68 -20.43 -12.80 8.39
CA ASN A 68 -20.28 -11.41 7.93
C ASN A 68 -19.34 -11.28 6.71
N GLU A 69 -19.80 -10.59 5.67
CA GLU A 69 -19.09 -10.40 4.38
C GLU A 69 -17.67 -9.81 4.56
N THR A 70 -17.48 -8.97 5.58
CA THR A 70 -16.17 -8.41 5.94
C THR A 70 -15.19 -9.50 6.39
N PHE A 71 -15.69 -10.48 7.14
CA PHE A 71 -14.87 -11.60 7.60
C PHE A 71 -14.54 -12.57 6.48
N ILE A 72 -15.48 -12.83 5.57
CA ILE A 72 -15.21 -13.64 4.36
C ILE A 72 -14.10 -12.99 3.53
N LYS A 73 -14.14 -11.66 3.34
CA LYS A 73 -13.08 -10.92 2.63
C LYS A 73 -11.73 -11.01 3.34
N GLN A 74 -11.70 -10.76 4.65
CA GLN A 74 -10.47 -10.87 5.44
C GLN A 74 -9.89 -12.30 5.42
N ASN A 75 -10.73 -13.32 5.58
CA ASN A 75 -10.31 -14.72 5.52
C ASN A 75 -9.75 -15.09 4.14
N ASN A 76 -10.39 -14.64 3.06
CA ASN A 76 -9.88 -14.83 1.69
C ASN A 76 -8.54 -14.13 1.47
N THR A 77 -8.32 -12.95 2.05
CA THR A 77 -7.04 -12.23 2.00
C THR A 77 -5.94 -12.95 2.78
N ILE A 78 -6.26 -13.51 3.95
CA ILE A 78 -5.35 -14.37 4.70
C ILE A 78 -5.01 -15.61 3.87
N GLN A 79 -6.00 -16.32 3.35
CA GLN A 79 -5.81 -17.51 2.50
C GLN A 79 -4.94 -17.19 1.28
N LYS A 80 -5.16 -16.05 0.62
CA LYS A 80 -4.35 -15.62 -0.51
C LYS A 80 -2.91 -15.31 -0.11
N TYR A 81 -2.70 -14.53 0.94
CA TYR A 81 -1.36 -14.20 1.44
C TYR A 81 -0.59 -15.45 1.88
N LEU A 82 -1.27 -16.37 2.56
CA LEU A 82 -0.73 -17.68 2.91
C LEU A 82 -0.35 -18.45 1.64
N ASN A 83 -1.23 -18.55 0.64
CA ASN A 83 -0.94 -19.23 -0.61
C ASN A 83 0.27 -18.63 -1.34
N ASP A 84 0.39 -17.29 -1.39
CA ASP A 84 1.51 -16.59 -2.02
C ASP A 84 2.83 -16.91 -1.30
N LYS A 85 2.84 -16.84 0.04
CA LYS A 85 4.03 -17.16 0.85
C LYS A 85 4.40 -18.64 0.79
N VAL A 86 3.41 -19.53 0.79
CA VAL A 86 3.61 -20.97 0.63
C VAL A 86 4.19 -21.28 -0.75
N SER A 87 3.74 -20.59 -1.81
CA SER A 87 4.30 -20.75 -3.15
C SER A 87 5.77 -20.33 -3.21
N VAL A 88 6.15 -19.23 -2.54
CA VAL A 88 7.56 -18.79 -2.45
C VAL A 88 8.41 -19.80 -1.68
N ALA A 89 7.95 -20.26 -0.51
CA ALA A 89 8.65 -21.26 0.29
C ALA A 89 8.83 -22.57 -0.48
N LYS A 90 7.79 -23.03 -1.20
CA LYS A 90 7.85 -24.23 -2.06
C LYS A 90 8.86 -24.06 -3.20
N THR A 91 8.89 -22.89 -3.85
CA THR A 91 9.85 -22.59 -4.91
C THR A 91 11.28 -22.63 -4.39
N LEU A 92 11.55 -22.00 -3.24
CA LEU A 92 12.86 -22.00 -2.60
C LEU A 92 13.30 -23.42 -2.19
N ALA A 93 12.38 -24.22 -1.66
CA ALA A 93 12.65 -25.62 -1.33
C ALA A 93 12.93 -26.46 -2.57
N GLU A 94 12.16 -26.30 -3.65
CA GLU A 94 12.40 -26.99 -4.92
C GLU A 94 13.71 -26.59 -5.58
N ASP A 95 14.08 -25.30 -5.52
CA ASP A 95 15.35 -24.81 -6.07
C ASP A 95 16.54 -25.33 -5.27
N PHE A 96 16.42 -25.41 -3.94
CA PHE A 96 17.39 -26.09 -3.09
C PHE A 96 17.55 -27.57 -3.48
N LEU A 97 16.45 -28.31 -3.62
CA LEU A 97 16.47 -29.72 -4.05
C LEU A 97 17.05 -29.93 -5.46
N LYS A 98 16.78 -29.01 -6.39
CA LYS A 98 17.34 -29.03 -7.76
C LYS A 98 18.84 -28.76 -7.76
N GLN A 99 19.31 -27.85 -6.92
CA GLN A 99 20.73 -27.55 -6.77
C GLN A 99 21.48 -28.74 -6.13
N ASP A 100 20.88 -29.42 -5.14
CA ASP A 100 21.43 -30.63 -4.51
C ASP A 100 21.54 -31.78 -5.53
N LYS A 101 20.53 -31.97 -6.41
CA LYS A 101 20.56 -33.00 -7.46
C LYS A 101 21.57 -32.74 -8.60
N LYS A 102 21.98 -31.49 -8.82
CA LYS A 102 22.89 -31.09 -9.91
C LYS A 102 24.38 -31.17 -9.52
N GLN A 103 24.73 -31.39 -8.26
CA GLN A 103 26.12 -31.38 -7.83
C GLN A 103 26.84 -32.72 -8.09
N ASP A 104 27.86 -32.63 -8.95
CA ASP A 104 28.84 -33.67 -9.23
C ASP A 104 29.56 -34.11 -7.95
N LYS A 105 29.69 -35.42 -7.72
CA LYS A 105 30.15 -36.07 -6.48
C LYS A 105 31.61 -35.75 -6.07
N ARG A 106 32.28 -34.77 -6.69
CA ARG A 106 33.73 -34.56 -6.61
C ARG A 106 34.18 -33.28 -5.91
N ILE A 107 33.29 -32.37 -5.50
CA ILE A 107 33.71 -31.06 -4.96
C ILE A 107 33.48 -30.97 -3.44
N LYS A 108 34.57 -31.11 -2.67
CA LYS A 108 34.61 -31.01 -1.19
C LYS A 108 34.30 -29.62 -0.60
N TRP A 109 34.23 -28.56 -1.40
CA TRP A 109 33.92 -27.19 -0.93
C TRP A 109 32.43 -26.95 -0.64
N VAL A 110 31.57 -27.88 -1.06
CA VAL A 110 30.09 -27.82 -0.92
C VAL A 110 29.60 -28.05 0.51
N THR A 111 30.43 -28.63 1.40
CA THR A 111 30.00 -29.01 2.75
C THR A 111 29.86 -27.84 3.73
N ILE A 112 30.40 -26.66 3.41
CA ILE A 112 30.40 -25.48 4.29
C ILE A 112 29.23 -24.52 3.97
N ASP A 113 28.78 -24.43 2.71
CA ASP A 113 27.66 -23.56 2.29
C ASP A 113 26.28 -24.16 2.58
N ARG A 114 26.17 -25.50 2.61
CA ARG A 114 24.88 -26.20 2.81
C ARG A 114 24.20 -25.87 4.15
N PRO A 115 24.89 -25.88 5.30
CA PRO A 115 24.29 -25.49 6.58
C PRO A 115 23.90 -24.01 6.61
N LEU A 116 24.63 -23.15 5.92
CA LEU A 116 24.36 -21.70 5.87
C LEU A 116 23.10 -21.42 5.04
N GLN A 117 22.98 -22.01 3.85
CA GLN A 117 21.79 -21.87 3.00
C GLN A 117 20.53 -22.47 3.64
N ALA A 118 20.66 -23.63 4.31
CA ALA A 118 19.55 -24.23 5.06
C ALA A 118 19.14 -23.36 6.26
N LYS A 119 20.11 -22.70 6.92
CA LYS A 119 19.85 -21.74 8.00
C LYS A 119 19.18 -20.47 7.48
N GLU A 120 19.64 -19.90 6.38
CA GLU A 120 19.01 -18.71 5.77
C GLU A 120 17.57 -18.99 5.32
N PHE A 121 17.32 -20.18 4.74
CA PHE A 121 15.96 -20.63 4.43
C PHE A 121 15.10 -20.78 5.69
N ARG A 122 15.63 -21.39 6.75
CA ARG A 122 14.94 -21.51 8.05
C ARG A 122 14.60 -20.15 8.63
N ASP A 123 15.57 -19.25 8.72
CA ASP A 123 15.39 -17.93 9.31
C ASP A 123 14.35 -17.12 8.52
N TYR A 124 14.35 -17.24 7.19
CA TYR A 124 13.34 -16.63 6.32
C TYR A 124 11.93 -17.20 6.57
N VAL A 125 11.80 -18.53 6.58
CA VAL A 125 10.54 -19.22 6.85
C VAL A 125 10.02 -18.88 8.25
N GLN A 126 10.87 -18.94 9.27
CA GLN A 126 10.50 -18.67 10.65
C GLN A 126 10.03 -17.22 10.84
N MET A 127 10.72 -16.24 10.24
CA MET A 127 10.34 -14.83 10.29
C MET A 127 8.97 -14.57 9.61
N ASP A 128 8.75 -15.18 8.44
CA ASP A 128 7.47 -15.08 7.73
C ASP A 128 6.35 -15.80 8.51
N LEU A 129 6.65 -16.95 9.13
CA LEU A 129 5.71 -17.68 9.98
C LEU A 129 5.32 -16.88 11.21
N ASP A 130 6.25 -16.29 11.95
CA ASP A 130 5.95 -15.47 13.12
C ASP A 130 5.08 -14.26 12.75
N THR A 131 5.35 -13.66 11.58
CA THR A 131 4.53 -12.57 11.03
C THR A 131 3.11 -13.04 10.70
N ILE A 132 2.98 -14.21 10.06
CA ILE A 132 1.69 -14.85 9.74
C ILE A 132 0.90 -15.14 11.03
N LEU A 133 1.56 -15.74 12.02
CA LEU A 133 0.96 -16.09 13.30
C LEU A 133 0.46 -14.85 14.04
N GLN A 134 1.26 -13.79 14.06
CA GLN A 134 0.87 -12.51 14.65
C GLN A 134 -0.37 -11.93 13.96
N ARG A 135 -0.45 -12.00 12.63
CA ARG A 135 -1.61 -11.53 11.85
C ARG A 135 -2.87 -12.34 12.13
N ILE A 136 -2.77 -13.67 12.12
CA ILE A 136 -3.90 -14.57 12.43
C ILE A 136 -4.42 -14.28 13.84
N ASN A 137 -3.53 -14.19 14.84
CA ASN A 137 -3.91 -13.89 16.21
C ASN A 137 -4.57 -12.51 16.37
N ASN A 138 -4.11 -11.50 15.61
CA ASN A 138 -4.73 -10.18 15.62
C ASN A 138 -6.10 -10.15 14.96
N LEU A 139 -6.30 -10.89 13.86
CA LEU A 139 -7.59 -10.97 13.18
C LEU A 139 -8.60 -11.76 13.99
N HIS A 140 -8.19 -12.89 14.58
CA HIS A 140 -9.03 -13.65 15.50
C HIS A 140 -9.49 -12.79 16.68
N PHE A 141 -8.58 -12.01 17.26
CA PHE A 141 -8.93 -11.07 18.32
C PHE A 141 -9.94 -10.02 17.86
N GLN A 142 -9.71 -9.37 16.72
CA GLN A 142 -10.65 -8.35 16.21
C GLN A 142 -12.03 -8.94 15.93
N TYR A 143 -12.08 -10.18 15.44
CA TYR A 143 -13.34 -10.90 15.24
C TYR A 143 -14.09 -11.11 16.55
N GLN A 144 -13.44 -11.68 17.56
CA GLN A 144 -14.04 -11.91 18.87
C GLN A 144 -14.49 -10.59 19.51
N LEU A 145 -13.70 -9.53 19.36
CA LEU A 145 -14.02 -8.18 19.83
C LEU A 145 -15.24 -7.59 19.10
N ASN A 146 -15.32 -7.73 17.77
CA ASN A 146 -16.44 -7.25 16.98
C ASN A 146 -17.73 -7.98 17.33
N ILE A 147 -17.69 -9.31 17.48
CA ILE A 147 -18.84 -10.10 17.94
C ILE A 147 -19.32 -9.62 19.31
N ALA A 148 -18.40 -9.45 20.25
CA ALA A 148 -18.73 -8.98 21.59
C ALA A 148 -19.35 -7.58 21.57
N SER A 149 -18.84 -6.70 20.69
CA SER A 149 -19.35 -5.34 20.48
C SER A 149 -20.73 -5.31 19.79
N GLU A 150 -20.93 -6.06 18.71
CA GLU A 150 -22.21 -6.18 18.00
C GLU A 150 -23.30 -6.77 18.91
N LYS A 151 -22.94 -7.79 19.70
CA LYS A 151 -23.83 -8.38 20.72
C LYS A 151 -24.01 -7.47 21.94
N ARG A 152 -23.31 -6.33 22.01
CA ARG A 152 -23.34 -5.39 23.15
C ARG A 152 -23.05 -6.09 24.49
N ASN A 153 -22.22 -7.13 24.47
CA ASN A 153 -21.95 -8.00 25.61
C ASN A 153 -20.71 -7.51 26.36
N ILE A 154 -20.93 -6.71 27.41
CA ILE A 154 -19.83 -6.13 28.21
C ILE A 154 -19.02 -7.18 28.97
N THR A 155 -19.62 -8.32 29.34
CA THR A 155 -18.92 -9.41 30.01
C THR A 155 -17.85 -10.00 29.10
N LEU A 156 -18.18 -10.25 27.83
CA LEU A 156 -17.20 -10.69 26.83
C LEU A 156 -16.17 -9.60 26.54
N LEU A 157 -16.58 -8.34 26.43
CA LEU A 157 -15.67 -7.22 26.17
C LEU A 157 -14.61 -7.06 27.29
N ARG A 158 -14.99 -7.35 28.53
CA ARG A 158 -14.09 -7.33 29.69
C ARG A 158 -12.97 -8.37 29.57
N GLU A 159 -13.20 -9.52 28.94
CA GLU A 159 -12.20 -10.58 28.81
C GLU A 159 -11.00 -10.16 27.94
N PHE A 160 -11.16 -9.12 27.10
CA PHE A 160 -10.09 -8.59 26.25
C PHE A 160 -9.19 -7.56 26.93
N MET A 161 -9.41 -7.23 28.21
CA MET A 161 -8.61 -6.24 28.92
C MET A 161 -8.21 -6.71 30.32
N ALA A 162 -7.12 -6.15 30.84
CA ALA A 162 -6.71 -6.39 32.22
C ALA A 162 -7.77 -5.84 33.20
N SER A 163 -7.88 -6.47 34.37
CA SER A 163 -8.81 -6.04 35.43
C SER A 163 -8.63 -4.56 35.80
N SER A 164 -7.39 -4.06 35.85
CA SER A 164 -7.09 -2.65 36.12
C SER A 164 -7.65 -1.70 35.06
N SER A 165 -7.53 -2.06 33.77
CA SER A 165 -8.07 -1.28 32.66
C SER A 165 -9.60 -1.24 32.69
N TYR A 166 -10.25 -2.37 33.02
CA TYR A 166 -11.71 -2.40 33.16
C TYR A 166 -12.22 -1.64 34.38
N SER A 167 -11.49 -1.72 35.50
CA SER A 167 -11.78 -0.91 36.68
C SER A 167 -11.72 0.58 36.34
N PHE A 168 -10.68 1.01 35.63
CA PHE A 168 -10.59 2.39 35.15
C PHE A 168 -11.74 2.76 34.21
N TRP A 169 -12.05 1.94 33.21
CA TRP A 169 -13.21 2.15 32.31
C TRP A 169 -14.51 2.36 33.10
N SER A 170 -14.75 1.50 34.09
CA SER A 170 -15.95 1.53 34.93
C SER A 170 -16.04 2.80 35.78
N VAL A 171 -14.90 3.36 36.21
CA VAL A 171 -14.85 4.64 36.94
C VAL A 171 -15.11 5.82 36.00
N CYS A 172 -14.51 5.82 34.80
CA CYS A 172 -14.64 6.90 33.83
C CYS A 172 -16.06 7.03 33.26
N ILE A 173 -16.62 5.91 32.81
CA ILE A 173 -17.80 5.89 31.95
C ILE A 173 -19.03 5.35 32.72
N GLY A 174 -18.78 4.39 33.61
CA GLY A 174 -19.79 3.70 34.40
C GLY A 174 -19.74 2.19 34.18
N GLN A 175 -20.16 1.44 35.20
CA GLN A 175 -20.31 -0.01 35.08
C GLN A 175 -21.31 -0.36 33.98
N ASN A 176 -21.01 -1.40 33.20
CA ASN A 176 -21.87 -1.93 32.14
C ASN A 176 -22.20 -0.96 30.98
N LYS A 177 -21.50 0.17 30.87
CA LYS A 177 -21.63 1.07 29.71
C LYS A 177 -20.62 0.73 28.61
N LEU A 178 -21.09 0.80 27.37
CA LEU A 178 -20.28 0.55 26.17
C LEU A 178 -19.62 1.82 25.61
N ASP A 179 -20.17 2.98 25.95
CA ASP A 179 -19.73 4.28 25.47
C ASP A 179 -19.91 5.38 26.53
N GLY A 180 -19.14 6.45 26.38
CA GLY A 180 -19.29 7.69 27.11
C GLY A 180 -18.61 8.85 26.38
N THR A 181 -18.58 10.02 27.01
CA THR A 181 -18.00 11.21 26.37
C THR A 181 -16.49 11.27 26.57
N TRP A 182 -15.78 11.86 25.61
CA TRP A 182 -14.35 12.17 25.74
C TRP A 182 -14.06 12.94 27.04
N GLN A 183 -14.92 13.90 27.41
CA GLN A 183 -14.76 14.69 28.63
C GLN A 183 -14.82 13.83 29.90
N GLN A 184 -15.71 12.84 29.96
CA GLN A 184 -15.81 11.91 31.09
C GLN A 184 -14.53 11.11 31.25
N PHE A 185 -14.02 10.56 30.15
CA PHE A 185 -12.78 9.79 30.13
C PHE A 185 -11.58 10.63 30.57
N ILE A 186 -11.39 11.80 29.95
CA ILE A 186 -10.17 12.58 30.13
C ILE A 186 -10.08 13.25 31.50
N ASN A 187 -11.22 13.67 32.08
CA ASN A 187 -11.27 14.23 33.42
C ASN A 187 -10.76 13.23 34.46
N VAL A 188 -11.20 11.97 34.38
CA VAL A 188 -10.76 10.92 35.30
C VAL A 188 -9.32 10.51 35.02
N TYR A 189 -8.91 10.45 33.73
CA TYR A 189 -7.53 10.16 33.37
C TYR A 189 -6.56 11.19 33.96
N GLN A 190 -6.81 12.49 33.74
CA GLN A 190 -5.94 13.56 34.23
C GLN A 190 -5.94 13.67 35.76
N LEU A 191 -7.07 13.34 36.41
CA LEU A 191 -7.14 13.27 37.87
C LEU A 191 -6.23 12.19 38.45
N LEU A 192 -6.15 11.02 37.80
CA LEU A 192 -5.40 9.87 38.31
C LEU A 192 -3.93 9.86 37.89
N TYR A 193 -3.61 10.38 36.69
CA TYR A 193 -2.28 10.26 36.08
C TYR A 193 -1.62 11.61 35.79
N GLY A 194 -2.26 12.72 36.15
CA GLY A 194 -1.72 14.06 35.98
C GLY A 194 -2.11 14.73 34.67
N ASN A 195 -1.79 16.02 34.56
CA ASN A 195 -2.17 16.83 33.41
C ASN A 195 -1.33 16.46 32.18
N LEU A 196 -2.04 16.06 31.13
CA LEU A 196 -1.49 15.89 29.79
C LEU A 196 -1.36 17.25 29.08
N ASP A 197 -0.31 17.40 28.26
CA ASP A 197 -0.21 18.55 27.36
C ASP A 197 -1.24 18.49 26.23
N VAL A 198 -1.42 19.61 25.53
CA VAL A 198 -2.43 19.75 24.46
C VAL A 198 -2.23 18.74 23.33
N SER A 199 -0.97 18.41 23.01
CA SER A 199 -0.66 17.49 21.91
C SER A 199 -1.00 16.04 22.28
N MET A 200 -0.72 15.63 23.52
CA MET A 200 -1.08 14.32 24.05
C MET A 200 -2.59 14.17 24.18
N LEU A 201 -3.29 15.22 24.65
CA LEU A 201 -4.75 15.24 24.71
C LEU A 201 -5.37 14.98 23.34
N GLN A 202 -4.88 15.68 22.31
CA GLN A 202 -5.39 15.53 20.96
C GLN A 202 -5.05 14.15 20.36
N ALA A 203 -3.84 13.64 20.61
CA ALA A 203 -3.45 12.30 20.17
C ALA A 203 -4.33 11.21 20.81
N MET A 204 -4.59 11.31 22.13
CA MET A 204 -5.46 10.38 22.84
C MET A 204 -6.93 10.50 22.39
N GLU A 205 -7.42 11.72 22.15
CA GLU A 205 -8.78 11.95 21.62
C GLU A 205 -8.94 11.25 20.27
N ASN A 206 -7.96 11.38 19.37
CA ASN A 206 -8.00 10.74 18.05
C ASN A 206 -7.95 9.20 18.12
N LEU A 207 -7.25 8.64 19.11
CA LEU A 207 -7.14 7.19 19.28
C LEU A 207 -8.40 6.57 19.90
N LEU A 208 -8.99 7.27 20.87
CA LEU A 208 -10.02 6.70 21.74
C LEU A 208 -11.43 7.15 21.38
N SER A 209 -11.60 8.36 20.84
CA SER A 209 -12.90 8.93 20.53
C SER A 209 -13.26 8.79 19.04
N ASP A 210 -14.55 8.67 18.75
CA ASP A 210 -15.10 8.71 17.39
C ASP A 210 -15.37 10.16 16.91
N THR A 211 -16.01 10.31 15.75
CA THR A 211 -16.33 11.63 15.16
C THR A 211 -17.24 12.49 16.04
N ASP A 212 -18.02 11.86 16.93
CA ASP A 212 -18.94 12.52 17.86
C ASP A 212 -18.29 12.75 19.23
N LYS A 213 -16.96 12.58 19.32
CA LYS A 213 -16.19 12.64 20.57
C LYS A 213 -16.69 11.64 21.62
N LYS A 214 -17.25 10.51 21.19
CA LYS A 214 -17.61 9.40 22.09
C LYS A 214 -16.46 8.42 22.17
N VAL A 215 -16.13 8.04 23.40
CA VAL A 215 -15.16 6.97 23.67
C VAL A 215 -15.95 5.68 23.82
N THR A 216 -15.61 4.67 23.02
CA THR A 216 -16.23 3.34 23.09
C THR A 216 -15.28 2.33 23.72
N ILE A 217 -15.85 1.34 24.44
CA ILE A 217 -15.06 0.28 25.08
C ILE A 217 -14.28 -0.52 24.04
N HIS A 218 -14.83 -0.65 22.83
CA HIS A 218 -14.19 -1.30 21.68
C HIS A 218 -12.90 -0.55 21.27
N ARG A 219 -12.98 0.77 21.06
CA ARG A 219 -11.79 1.59 20.73
C ARG A 219 -10.78 1.60 21.87
N PHE A 220 -11.25 1.60 23.11
CA PHE A 220 -10.39 1.52 24.30
C PHE A 220 -9.59 0.20 24.32
N ILE A 221 -10.26 -0.94 24.10
CA ILE A 221 -9.61 -2.27 24.01
C ILE A 221 -8.59 -2.31 22.86
N LEU A 222 -8.95 -1.82 21.68
CA LEU A 222 -8.02 -1.77 20.54
C LEU A 222 -6.79 -0.93 20.85
N THR A 223 -6.98 0.21 21.52
CA THR A 223 -5.89 1.11 21.90
C THR A 223 -4.98 0.45 22.92
N LEU A 224 -5.52 -0.17 23.97
CA LEU A 224 -4.74 -0.94 24.94
C LEU A 224 -3.87 -1.99 24.26
N ARG A 225 -4.45 -2.79 23.35
CA ARG A 225 -3.69 -3.83 22.65
C ARG A 225 -2.61 -3.26 21.72
N LYS A 226 -2.86 -2.13 21.05
CA LYS A 226 -1.84 -1.44 20.24
C LYS A 226 -0.61 -1.10 21.08
N TYR A 227 -0.80 -0.77 22.35
CA TYR A 227 0.26 -0.47 23.30
C TYR A 227 0.56 -1.64 24.25
N ASN A 228 0.47 -2.89 23.75
CA ASN A 228 0.82 -4.12 24.48
C ASN A 228 0.12 -4.25 25.86
N ASN A 229 -1.15 -3.82 25.93
CA ASN A 229 -1.96 -3.79 27.15
C ASN A 229 -1.33 -2.99 28.31
N GLN A 230 -0.43 -2.05 28.01
CA GLN A 230 0.14 -1.16 29.01
C GLN A 230 -0.91 -0.11 29.41
N PHE A 231 -1.27 -0.10 30.69
CA PHE A 231 -2.18 0.87 31.29
C PHE A 231 -1.65 1.29 32.68
N PRO A 232 -1.59 2.61 33.02
CA PRO A 232 -1.93 3.76 32.18
C PRO A 232 -1.11 3.83 30.90
N PHE A 233 -1.59 4.57 29.90
CA PHE A 233 -0.82 4.71 28.66
C PHE A 233 0.52 5.36 29.01
N PRO A 234 1.66 4.75 28.66
CA PRO A 234 2.96 5.20 29.11
C PRO A 234 3.31 6.57 28.54
N ASP A 235 4.21 7.32 29.21
CA ASP A 235 4.81 8.57 28.70
C ASP A 235 5.50 8.39 27.33
N THR A 236 5.70 7.14 26.89
CA THR A 236 6.17 6.75 25.57
C THR A 236 5.15 6.88 24.44
N ILE A 237 3.97 7.51 24.66
CA ILE A 237 3.30 8.29 23.58
C ILE A 237 4.21 9.49 23.22
N THR A 238 5.46 9.20 22.86
CA THR A 238 6.45 10.17 22.41
C THR A 238 6.13 10.55 20.97
N ASN A 239 6.73 11.64 20.48
CA ASN A 239 6.48 12.29 19.20
C ASN A 239 6.15 11.39 17.99
N THR A 240 6.63 10.14 17.93
CA THR A 240 6.27 9.14 16.91
C THR A 240 4.79 8.75 16.96
N SER A 241 4.21 8.56 18.15
CA SER A 241 2.79 8.24 18.37
C SER A 241 1.88 9.44 18.14
N ILE A 242 2.38 10.67 18.34
CA ILE A 242 1.68 11.91 17.99
C ILE A 242 1.67 12.08 16.48
N ILE A 243 2.77 11.80 15.77
CA ILE A 243 2.79 11.78 14.30
C ILE A 243 1.83 10.70 13.77
N GLU A 244 1.79 9.51 14.37
CA GLU A 244 0.83 8.46 14.02
C GLU A 244 -0.63 8.82 14.36
N ALA A 245 -0.92 9.40 15.52
CA ALA A 245 -2.28 9.79 15.93
C ALA A 245 -2.79 11.02 15.15
N THR A 246 -1.91 11.94 14.79
CA THR A 246 -2.22 13.10 13.93
C THR A 246 -2.36 12.66 12.47
N SER A 247 -1.57 11.67 12.02
CA SER A 247 -1.81 11.01 10.73
C SER A 247 -3.05 10.11 10.77
N ILE A 248 -3.48 9.55 11.90
CA ILE A 248 -4.78 8.87 12.05
C ILE A 248 -5.95 9.88 11.96
N SER A 249 -5.80 11.08 12.54
CA SER A 249 -6.80 12.16 12.42
C SER A 249 -6.87 12.75 11.00
N LEU A 250 -5.73 12.84 10.30
CA LEU A 250 -5.68 13.17 8.86
C LEU A 250 -6.13 12.00 7.97
N ASN A 251 -5.96 10.74 8.43
CA ASN A 251 -6.43 9.51 7.77
C ASN A 251 -7.91 9.21 8.02
N ASN A 252 -8.63 9.97 8.84
CA ASN A 252 -10.10 9.85 8.96
C ASN A 252 -10.83 10.28 7.67
N LYS A 253 -10.13 10.81 6.65
CA LYS A 253 -10.64 10.90 5.27
C LYS A 253 -10.37 9.67 4.40
N THR A 254 -9.67 8.66 4.93
CA THR A 254 -9.39 7.39 4.26
C THR A 254 -9.63 6.24 5.22
N ASN A 255 -10.91 5.87 5.43
CA ASN A 255 -11.31 4.53 5.84
C ASN A 255 -10.96 3.53 4.73
N MET A 256 -9.68 3.42 4.40
CA MET A 256 -9.17 2.50 3.41
C MET A 256 -8.70 1.24 4.11
N SER A 257 -9.33 0.12 3.77
CA SER A 257 -8.91 -1.20 4.25
C SER A 257 -7.47 -1.49 3.81
N GLU A 258 -6.77 -2.36 4.53
CA GLU A 258 -5.41 -2.78 4.16
C GLU A 258 -5.36 -3.35 2.73
N GLU A 259 -6.40 -4.07 2.32
CA GLU A 259 -6.56 -4.55 0.94
C GLU A 259 -6.62 -3.40 -0.07
N GLN A 260 -7.36 -2.33 0.22
CA GLN A 260 -7.41 -1.15 -0.61
C GLN A 260 -6.05 -0.45 -0.64
N ARG A 261 -5.31 -0.42 0.48
CA ARG A 261 -3.95 0.14 0.54
C ARG A 261 -2.98 -0.65 -0.31
N VAL A 262 -3.01 -1.98 -0.24
CA VAL A 262 -2.20 -2.87 -1.09
C VAL A 262 -2.58 -2.71 -2.56
N GLN A 263 -3.87 -2.64 -2.89
CA GLN A 263 -4.34 -2.42 -4.26
C GLN A 263 -3.87 -1.06 -4.79
N LEU A 264 -4.00 0.02 -4.02
CA LEU A 264 -3.51 1.33 -4.43
C LEU A 264 -1.99 1.37 -4.55
N THR A 265 -1.28 0.68 -3.67
CA THR A 265 0.17 0.52 -3.77
C THR A 265 0.55 -0.17 -5.08
N LYS A 266 -0.14 -1.28 -5.40
CA LYS A 266 0.05 -1.98 -6.67
C LYS A 266 -0.25 -1.07 -7.86
N VAL A 267 -1.37 -0.34 -7.85
CA VAL A 267 -1.72 0.59 -8.93
C VAL A 267 -0.67 1.70 -9.09
N ALA A 268 -0.13 2.22 -7.99
CA ALA A 268 0.94 3.23 -8.03
C ALA A 268 2.25 2.65 -8.60
N LEU A 269 2.63 1.43 -8.20
CA LEU A 269 3.81 0.74 -8.73
C LEU A 269 3.63 0.35 -10.20
N ASP A 270 2.48 -0.19 -10.59
CA ASP A 270 2.13 -0.50 -11.97
C ASP A 270 2.21 0.75 -12.86
N LEU A 271 1.85 1.93 -12.34
CA LEU A 271 2.01 3.19 -13.05
C LEU A 271 3.49 3.54 -13.28
N VAL A 272 4.33 3.33 -12.27
CA VAL A 272 5.78 3.57 -12.33
C VAL A 272 6.45 2.61 -13.32
N ASP A 273 6.04 1.34 -13.30
CA ASP A 273 6.52 0.31 -14.21
C ASP A 273 6.14 0.64 -15.66
N LYS A 274 4.87 1.01 -15.91
CA LYS A 274 4.39 1.47 -17.22
C LYS A 274 5.19 2.66 -17.76
N PHE A 275 5.53 3.60 -16.89
CA PHE A 275 6.37 4.73 -17.32
C PHE A 275 7.79 4.29 -17.69
N SER A 276 8.27 3.24 -17.04
CA SER A 276 9.59 2.63 -17.24
C SER A 276 9.62 1.62 -18.38
N GLU A 277 8.50 1.38 -19.08
CA GLU A 277 8.47 0.51 -20.25
C GLU A 277 9.21 1.13 -21.45
N ALA A 278 9.75 0.26 -22.31
CA ALA A 278 10.40 0.68 -23.57
C ALA A 278 9.44 1.47 -24.47
N LYS A 279 8.15 1.12 -24.47
CA LYS A 279 7.13 1.81 -25.25
C LYS A 279 6.97 3.27 -24.83
N MET A 280 6.88 3.54 -23.52
CA MET A 280 6.79 4.92 -23.02
C MET A 280 8.07 5.72 -23.30
N ARG A 281 9.24 5.10 -23.16
CA ARG A 281 10.51 5.72 -23.56
C ARG A 281 10.52 6.11 -25.04
N ASN A 282 10.05 5.23 -25.93
CA ASN A 282 9.97 5.51 -27.36
C ASN A 282 9.03 6.69 -27.65
N HIS A 283 7.88 6.77 -26.97
CA HIS A 283 6.98 7.93 -27.09
C HIS A 283 7.65 9.24 -26.66
N LEU A 284 8.39 9.22 -25.54
CA LEU A 284 9.16 10.39 -25.09
C LEU A 284 10.21 10.79 -26.13
N VAL A 285 10.98 9.83 -26.65
CA VAL A 285 11.99 10.06 -27.69
C VAL A 285 11.35 10.64 -28.96
N SER A 286 10.20 10.13 -29.39
CA SER A 286 9.47 10.67 -30.54
C SER A 286 9.14 12.16 -30.33
N ILE A 287 8.58 12.54 -29.19
CA ILE A 287 8.29 13.95 -28.89
C ILE A 287 9.57 14.79 -28.81
N TYR A 288 10.63 14.30 -28.17
CA TYR A 288 11.90 15.01 -28.12
C TYR A 288 12.50 15.23 -29.52
N SER A 289 12.42 14.22 -30.39
CA SER A 289 12.91 14.32 -31.76
C SER A 289 12.10 15.34 -32.58
N TRP A 290 10.80 15.47 -32.32
CA TRP A 290 9.95 16.47 -32.99
C TRP A 290 10.39 17.91 -32.69
N TYR A 291 10.84 18.15 -31.46
CA TYR A 291 11.33 19.44 -30.98
C TYR A 291 12.85 19.58 -31.03
N ALA A 292 13.58 18.64 -31.66
CA ALA A 292 15.02 18.72 -31.75
C ALA A 292 15.46 20.01 -32.48
N GLY A 293 16.43 20.72 -31.90
CA GLY A 293 16.91 22.00 -32.42
C GLY A 293 16.14 23.24 -31.94
N TYR A 294 15.01 23.06 -31.24
CA TYR A 294 14.27 24.16 -30.63
C TYR A 294 14.68 24.36 -29.16
N ASP A 295 14.83 25.63 -28.74
CA ASP A 295 15.05 25.93 -27.33
C ASP A 295 13.75 25.77 -26.54
N LYS A 296 13.72 24.78 -25.64
CA LYS A 296 12.60 24.51 -24.73
C LYS A 296 12.20 25.70 -23.84
N LYS A 297 13.07 26.69 -23.66
CA LYS A 297 12.76 27.95 -22.94
C LYS A 297 12.04 28.97 -23.83
N ASN A 298 12.20 28.88 -25.14
CA ASN A 298 11.53 29.76 -26.10
C ASN A 298 10.12 29.24 -26.38
N LYS A 299 9.16 29.69 -25.57
CA LYS A 299 7.75 29.28 -25.67
C LYS A 299 7.13 29.57 -27.03
N GLU A 300 7.58 30.62 -27.74
CA GLU A 300 7.07 30.97 -29.06
C GLU A 300 7.50 29.94 -30.10
N ALA A 301 8.80 29.63 -30.16
CA ALA A 301 9.34 28.66 -31.10
C ALA A 301 8.74 27.25 -30.87
N MET A 302 8.52 26.88 -29.61
CA MET A 302 7.83 25.63 -29.25
C MET A 302 6.36 25.61 -29.73
N ARG A 303 5.67 26.75 -29.67
CA ARG A 303 4.29 26.90 -30.16
C ARG A 303 4.23 26.84 -31.68
N GLU A 304 5.11 27.53 -32.38
CA GLU A 304 5.19 27.49 -33.85
C GLU A 304 5.41 26.06 -34.35
N ARG A 305 6.34 25.33 -33.72
CA ARG A 305 6.61 23.92 -34.05
C ARG A 305 5.43 23.00 -33.75
N ALA A 306 4.65 23.29 -32.69
CA ALA A 306 3.40 22.57 -32.43
C ALA A 306 2.32 22.89 -33.46
N ASN A 307 2.24 24.14 -33.93
CA ASN A 307 1.28 24.55 -34.94
C ASN A 307 1.56 23.87 -36.29
N GLU A 308 2.82 23.71 -36.66
CA GLU A 308 3.22 22.94 -37.85
C GLU A 308 2.70 21.49 -37.77
N TRP A 309 2.89 20.83 -36.62
CA TRP A 309 2.32 19.51 -36.37
C TRP A 309 0.78 19.50 -36.52
N GLY A 310 0.10 20.51 -35.96
CA GLY A 310 -1.35 20.64 -36.06
C GLY A 310 -1.84 20.78 -37.50
N THR A 311 -1.13 21.55 -38.33
CA THR A 311 -1.42 21.69 -39.75
C THR A 311 -1.25 20.35 -40.48
N LEU A 312 -0.14 19.64 -40.25
CA LEU A 312 0.11 18.32 -40.84
C LEU A 312 -0.97 17.29 -40.45
N MET A 313 -1.44 17.29 -39.19
CA MET A 313 -2.52 16.42 -38.75
C MET A 313 -3.86 16.76 -39.42
N LYS A 314 -4.14 18.06 -39.62
CA LYS A 314 -5.34 18.51 -40.32
C LYS A 314 -5.31 18.11 -41.79
N GLU A 315 -4.19 18.33 -42.47
CA GLU A 315 -3.94 17.89 -43.85
C GLU A 315 -4.11 16.37 -43.98
N ARG A 316 -3.49 15.59 -43.08
CA ARG A 316 -3.62 14.14 -43.02
C ARG A 316 -5.08 13.70 -42.91
N ARG A 317 -5.86 14.30 -42.00
CA ARG A 317 -7.30 13.97 -41.83
C ARG A 317 -8.11 14.26 -43.09
N ALA A 318 -7.83 15.38 -43.77
CA ALA A 318 -8.49 15.72 -45.03
C ALA A 318 -8.17 14.68 -46.12
N LEU A 319 -6.90 14.30 -46.28
CA LEU A 319 -6.49 13.27 -47.26
C LEU A 319 -7.15 11.92 -47.00
N ILE A 320 -7.28 11.50 -45.74
CA ILE A 320 -7.98 10.26 -45.38
C ILE A 320 -9.47 10.36 -45.68
N SER A 321 -10.11 11.48 -45.35
CA SER A 321 -11.53 11.71 -45.62
C SER A 321 -11.85 11.72 -47.11
N ASP A 322 -10.94 12.23 -47.92
CA ASP A 322 -11.02 12.27 -49.39
C ASP A 322 -10.64 10.93 -50.06
N ASN A 323 -10.26 9.92 -49.27
CA ASN A 323 -9.76 8.63 -49.75
C ASN A 323 -8.50 8.74 -50.64
N LYS A 324 -7.63 9.72 -50.36
CA LYS A 324 -6.36 10.01 -51.06
C LYS A 324 -5.14 9.61 -50.22
N GLN A 325 -5.17 8.40 -49.66
CA GLN A 325 -4.12 7.93 -48.74
C GLN A 325 -2.75 7.80 -49.43
N GLU A 326 -2.74 7.57 -50.74
CA GLU A 326 -1.55 7.52 -51.59
C GLU A 326 -0.76 8.84 -51.61
N LEU A 327 -1.39 9.96 -51.23
CA LEU A 327 -0.73 11.27 -51.13
C LEU A 327 -0.09 11.52 -49.76
N LEU A 328 -0.16 10.56 -48.83
CA LEU A 328 0.46 10.69 -47.52
C LEU A 328 1.99 10.64 -47.64
N GLN A 329 2.60 11.80 -47.44
CA GLN A 329 4.05 11.95 -47.27
C GLN A 329 4.54 11.46 -45.89
N ALA A 330 5.82 11.10 -45.79
CA ALA A 330 6.47 10.65 -44.55
C ALA A 330 6.29 11.62 -43.37
N LYS A 331 6.22 12.93 -43.63
CA LYS A 331 5.93 13.95 -42.60
C LYS A 331 4.56 13.77 -41.94
N HIS A 332 3.56 13.25 -42.65
CA HIS A 332 2.23 12.97 -42.07
C HIS A 332 2.26 11.74 -41.17
N GLU A 333 3.04 10.72 -41.54
CA GLU A 333 3.24 9.54 -40.70
C GLU A 333 4.00 9.89 -39.42
N GLN A 334 5.04 10.72 -39.55
CA GLN A 334 5.75 11.27 -38.39
C GLN A 334 4.80 12.07 -37.50
N ALA A 335 3.96 12.95 -38.07
CA ALA A 335 2.97 13.72 -37.29
C ALA A 335 1.97 12.81 -36.54
N GLU A 336 1.52 11.71 -37.15
CA GLU A 336 0.67 10.72 -36.50
C GLU A 336 1.40 10.00 -35.35
N GLN A 337 2.68 9.63 -35.54
CA GLN A 337 3.50 9.06 -34.48
C GLN A 337 3.64 10.02 -33.29
N ILE A 338 3.79 11.32 -33.56
CA ILE A 338 3.80 12.36 -32.53
C ILE A 338 2.44 12.47 -31.83
N ASP A 339 1.32 12.36 -32.57
CA ASP A 339 -0.01 12.38 -31.96
C ASP A 339 -0.23 11.18 -31.02
N GLN A 340 0.21 9.98 -31.43
CA GLN A 340 0.15 8.78 -30.59
C GLN A 340 0.98 8.95 -29.32
N ALA A 341 2.19 9.48 -29.44
CA ALA A 341 3.05 9.75 -28.30
C ALA A 341 2.45 10.80 -27.35
N ARG A 342 1.90 11.90 -27.91
CA ARG A 342 1.21 12.96 -27.16
C ARG A 342 0.07 12.39 -26.34
N ARG A 343 -0.82 11.60 -26.94
CA ARG A 343 -1.95 10.95 -26.25
C ARG A 343 -1.48 10.01 -25.16
N ALA A 344 -0.49 9.15 -25.45
CA ALA A 344 0.02 8.19 -24.47
C ALA A 344 0.61 8.87 -23.23
N ILE A 345 1.40 9.92 -23.42
CA ILE A 345 2.00 10.68 -22.32
C ILE A 345 0.93 11.49 -21.57
N TYR A 346 0.00 12.11 -22.28
CA TYR A 346 -1.15 12.79 -21.65
C TYR A 346 -1.93 11.85 -20.73
N PHE A 347 -2.34 10.67 -21.23
CA PHE A 347 -3.09 9.69 -20.46
C PHE A 347 -2.31 9.17 -19.26
N PHE A 348 -0.99 9.00 -19.41
CA PHE A 348 -0.14 8.64 -18.30
C PHE A 348 -0.20 9.68 -17.16
N TYR A 349 -0.07 10.98 -17.48
CA TYR A 349 -0.16 12.03 -16.46
C TYR A 349 -1.58 12.18 -15.90
N GLU A 350 -2.62 11.96 -16.69
CA GLU A 350 -4.00 11.91 -16.19
C GLU A 350 -4.20 10.77 -15.18
N GLN A 351 -3.66 9.58 -15.46
CA GLN A 351 -3.66 8.46 -14.52
C GLN A 351 -2.87 8.79 -13.25
N PHE A 352 -1.70 9.43 -13.38
CA PHE A 352 -0.94 9.91 -12.24
C PHE A 352 -1.77 10.85 -11.36
N VAL A 353 -2.42 11.87 -11.94
CA VAL A 353 -3.26 12.81 -11.19
C VAL A 353 -4.43 12.11 -10.52
N THR A 354 -5.03 11.14 -11.19
CA THR A 354 -6.11 10.32 -10.62
C THR A 354 -5.59 9.57 -9.39
N ILE A 355 -4.52 8.80 -9.53
CA ILE A 355 -3.92 8.00 -8.45
C ILE A 355 -3.46 8.88 -7.29
N TRP A 356 -2.85 10.04 -7.58
CA TRP A 356 -2.43 11.02 -6.59
C TRP A 356 -3.60 11.60 -5.77
N ARG A 357 -4.77 11.75 -6.40
CA ARG A 357 -5.98 12.26 -5.74
C ARG A 357 -6.71 11.22 -4.90
N VAL A 358 -6.50 9.93 -5.16
CA VAL A 358 -7.23 8.85 -4.45
C VAL A 358 -6.93 8.84 -2.94
N GLY A 359 -5.70 9.15 -2.50
CA GLY A 359 -5.43 9.20 -1.07
C GLY A 359 -3.99 9.51 -0.69
N ASP A 360 -3.73 9.69 0.61
CA ASP A 360 -2.39 9.99 1.12
C ASP A 360 -1.39 8.85 0.94
N VAL A 361 -1.86 7.60 0.99
CA VAL A 361 -1.02 6.41 0.81
C VAL A 361 -0.33 6.42 -0.57
N THR A 362 -1.07 6.70 -1.64
CA THR A 362 -0.48 6.80 -2.98
C THR A 362 0.47 7.98 -3.09
N ARG A 363 0.16 9.11 -2.44
CA ARG A 363 1.06 10.26 -2.37
C ARG A 363 2.38 9.92 -1.68
N GLU A 364 2.34 9.20 -0.57
CA GLU A 364 3.56 8.78 0.16
C GLU A 364 4.43 7.85 -0.67
N ILE A 365 3.82 6.85 -1.31
CA ILE A 365 4.53 5.91 -2.19
C ILE A 365 5.17 6.65 -3.36
N LEU A 366 4.42 7.53 -4.04
CA LEU A 366 4.94 8.28 -5.18
C LEU A 366 6.02 9.29 -4.76
N LYS A 367 5.94 9.85 -3.54
CA LYS A 367 6.99 10.70 -2.96
C LYS A 367 8.24 9.92 -2.61
N SER A 368 8.12 8.71 -2.06
CA SER A 368 9.29 7.92 -1.61
C SER A 368 10.20 7.51 -2.77
N ILE A 369 9.63 7.35 -3.96
CA ILE A 369 10.34 7.01 -5.20
C ILE A 369 10.62 8.22 -6.11
N ASP A 370 10.37 9.46 -5.64
CA ASP A 370 10.50 10.72 -6.39
C ASP A 370 9.83 10.68 -7.79
N PHE A 371 8.54 10.32 -7.82
CA PHE A 371 7.83 10.07 -9.06
C PHE A 371 6.52 10.91 -9.22
N PRO A 372 6.28 11.49 -10.41
CA PRO A 372 7.25 11.74 -11.47
C PRO A 372 8.21 12.84 -11.04
N GLY A 373 9.51 12.64 -11.23
CA GLY A 373 10.51 13.65 -10.86
C GLY A 373 10.33 14.99 -11.59
N LYS A 374 10.79 16.07 -10.96
CA LYS A 374 10.64 17.47 -11.44
C LYS A 374 10.99 17.68 -12.92
N GLY A 375 12.04 17.02 -13.41
CA GLY A 375 12.46 17.10 -14.80
C GLY A 375 11.37 16.62 -15.76
N ARG A 376 10.83 15.43 -15.48
CA ARG A 376 9.78 14.80 -16.32
C ARG A 376 8.50 15.63 -16.35
N ILE A 377 8.12 16.23 -15.22
CA ILE A 377 6.96 17.13 -15.15
C ILE A 377 7.18 18.37 -16.03
N ARG A 378 8.37 18.99 -15.97
CA ARG A 378 8.70 20.12 -16.85
C ARG A 378 8.67 19.73 -18.31
N ASP A 379 9.21 18.56 -18.64
CA ASP A 379 9.22 18.08 -20.01
C ASP A 379 7.78 17.86 -20.52
N PHE A 380 6.90 17.24 -19.72
CA PHE A 380 5.48 17.13 -20.05
C PHE A 380 4.83 18.49 -20.34
N LEU A 381 5.01 19.46 -19.45
CA LEU A 381 4.46 20.81 -19.60
C LEU A 381 5.03 21.55 -20.82
N ASN A 382 6.32 21.37 -21.12
CA ASN A 382 6.98 22.09 -22.20
C ASN A 382 6.75 21.47 -23.58
N PHE A 383 6.58 20.15 -23.66
CA PHE A 383 6.48 19.45 -24.94
C PHE A 383 5.06 19.02 -25.31
N VAL A 384 4.24 18.62 -24.33
CA VAL A 384 2.89 18.10 -24.61
C VAL A 384 1.84 19.22 -24.61
N THR A 385 1.94 20.19 -23.69
CA THR A 385 0.97 21.31 -23.64
C THR A 385 0.87 22.09 -24.97
N PRO A 386 1.97 22.43 -25.67
CA PRO A 386 1.85 23.12 -26.96
C PRO A 386 1.16 22.28 -28.03
N LEU A 387 1.42 20.96 -28.07
CA LEU A 387 0.76 20.04 -29.00
C LEU A 387 -0.74 19.94 -28.72
N ASP A 388 -1.15 19.87 -27.45
CA ASP A 388 -2.57 19.88 -27.09
C ASP A 388 -3.26 21.18 -27.50
N GLN A 389 -2.60 22.33 -27.29
CA GLN A 389 -3.11 23.61 -27.76
C GLN A 389 -3.27 23.62 -29.29
N ALA A 390 -2.28 23.16 -30.04
CA ALA A 390 -2.38 23.04 -31.49
C ALA A 390 -3.51 22.08 -31.92
N ASN A 391 -3.71 20.97 -31.20
CA ASN A 391 -4.81 20.06 -31.47
C ASN A 391 -6.17 20.75 -31.31
N PHE A 392 -6.39 21.51 -30.24
CA PHE A 392 -7.64 22.22 -30.02
C PHE A 392 -7.90 23.32 -31.07
N TYR A 393 -6.92 24.19 -31.32
CA TYR A 393 -7.13 25.37 -32.15
C TYR A 393 -6.98 25.11 -33.66
N ILE A 394 -6.11 24.19 -34.07
CA ILE A 394 -5.82 23.96 -35.50
C ILE A 394 -6.54 22.71 -35.99
N VAL A 395 -6.37 21.60 -35.28
CA VAL A 395 -6.89 20.30 -35.73
C VAL A 395 -8.41 20.21 -35.53
N MET A 396 -8.92 20.67 -34.37
CA MET A 396 -10.35 20.68 -34.06
C MET A 396 -11.05 21.97 -34.51
N GLY A 397 -10.28 23.02 -34.84
CA GLY A 397 -10.80 24.29 -35.35
C GLY A 397 -11.59 25.09 -34.32
N LEU A 398 -11.28 24.96 -33.03
CA LEU A 398 -11.87 25.79 -31.99
C LEU A 398 -11.41 27.25 -32.13
N ASP A 399 -12.31 28.19 -31.82
CA ASP A 399 -12.03 29.61 -31.94
C ASP A 399 -10.89 30.05 -31.00
N LYS A 400 -9.98 30.89 -31.50
CA LYS A 400 -8.83 31.41 -30.75
C LYS A 400 -9.25 32.34 -29.61
N ASP A 401 -10.44 32.93 -29.72
CA ASP A 401 -11.02 33.83 -28.73
C ASP A 401 -11.87 33.10 -27.67
N SER A 402 -12.05 31.78 -27.81
CA SER A 402 -12.68 30.97 -26.78
C SER A 402 -11.85 31.00 -25.48
N PRO A 403 -12.48 31.04 -24.29
CA PRO A 403 -11.74 31.14 -23.02
C PRO A 403 -10.72 30.01 -22.91
N LYS A 404 -9.43 30.35 -22.98
CA LYS A 404 -8.30 29.39 -22.90
C LYS A 404 -8.38 28.46 -21.68
N LYS A 405 -9.10 28.88 -20.63
CA LYS A 405 -9.31 28.12 -19.40
C LYS A 405 -10.31 26.98 -19.54
N ASP A 406 -11.33 27.10 -20.38
CA ASP A 406 -12.44 26.13 -20.37
C ASP A 406 -12.08 24.84 -21.12
N TYR A 407 -11.15 24.93 -22.08
CA TYR A 407 -10.70 23.78 -22.88
C TYR A 407 -9.37 23.18 -22.40
N ARG A 408 -8.67 23.84 -21.46
CA ARG A 408 -7.41 23.33 -20.92
C ARG A 408 -7.71 22.12 -20.02
N PRO A 409 -7.14 20.93 -20.31
CA PRO A 409 -7.32 19.79 -19.42
C PRO A 409 -6.75 20.06 -18.02
N LYS A 410 -7.52 19.67 -16.99
CA LYS A 410 -7.19 19.91 -15.56
C LYS A 410 -5.85 19.29 -15.12
N VAL A 411 -5.34 18.30 -15.87
CA VAL A 411 -4.03 17.70 -15.62
C VAL A 411 -2.92 18.76 -15.67
N TYR A 412 -2.99 19.73 -16.58
CA TYR A 412 -1.93 20.73 -16.73
C TYR A 412 -1.83 21.68 -15.53
N ASP A 413 -2.96 22.24 -15.09
CA ASP A 413 -3.00 23.10 -13.91
C ASP A 413 -2.51 22.36 -12.66
N PHE A 414 -2.92 21.09 -12.52
CA PHE A 414 -2.45 20.25 -11.43
C PHE A 414 -0.93 20.03 -11.49
N MET A 415 -0.37 19.70 -12.65
CA MET A 415 1.07 19.44 -12.78
C MET A 415 1.91 20.70 -12.56
N GLU A 416 1.42 21.88 -12.93
CA GLU A 416 2.05 23.18 -12.62
C GLU A 416 2.08 23.43 -11.11
N LEU A 417 0.94 23.26 -10.43
CA LEU A 417 0.84 23.39 -8.97
C LEU A 417 1.75 22.40 -8.25
N TYR A 418 1.73 21.13 -8.70
CA TYR A 418 2.53 20.07 -8.12
C TYR A 418 4.03 20.33 -8.31
N LEU A 419 4.46 20.78 -9.49
CA LEU A 419 5.86 21.16 -9.74
C LEU A 419 6.32 22.30 -8.83
N ASN A 420 5.49 23.34 -8.64
CA ASN A 420 5.80 24.46 -7.76
C ASN A 420 5.97 24.01 -6.31
N MET A 421 5.08 23.13 -5.83
CA MET A 421 5.18 22.52 -4.50
C MET A 421 6.51 21.77 -4.35
N LEU A 422 6.90 20.95 -5.33
CA LEU A 422 8.17 20.21 -5.30
C LEU A 422 9.38 21.15 -5.31
N VAL A 423 9.33 22.25 -6.06
CA VAL A 423 10.41 23.26 -6.10
C VAL A 423 10.55 23.97 -4.75
N GLN A 424 9.43 24.34 -4.12
CA GLN A 424 9.43 24.95 -2.81
C GLN A 424 10.02 24.01 -1.75
N GLN A 425 9.60 22.74 -1.74
CA GLN A 425 10.13 21.73 -0.82
C GLN A 425 11.64 21.49 -0.97
N SER A 426 12.21 21.61 -2.18
CA SER A 426 13.68 21.56 -2.31
C SER A 426 14.36 22.76 -1.68
N LYS A 427 13.83 23.97 -1.88
CA LYS A 427 14.44 25.19 -1.34
C LYS A 427 14.46 25.15 0.19
N GLU A 428 13.35 24.77 0.82
CA GLU A 428 13.24 24.63 2.27
C GLU A 428 14.26 23.62 2.84
N ARG A 429 14.49 22.50 2.14
CA ARG A 429 15.51 21.51 2.54
C ARG A 429 16.93 22.04 2.40
N ASP A 430 17.22 22.80 1.35
CA ASP A 430 18.53 23.39 1.12
C ASP A 430 18.83 24.48 2.15
N ASP A 431 17.84 25.31 2.48
CA ASP A 431 17.93 26.34 3.52
C ASP A 431 18.19 25.73 4.91
N TYR A 432 17.48 24.65 5.25
CA TYR A 432 17.69 23.92 6.51
C TYR A 432 19.12 23.32 6.61
N LYS A 433 19.61 22.72 5.53
CA LYS A 433 20.99 22.20 5.48
C LYS A 433 22.03 23.32 5.62
N ASN A 434 21.76 24.49 5.06
CA ASN A 434 22.64 25.64 5.18
C ASN A 434 22.67 26.21 6.60
N GLN A 435 21.52 26.23 7.30
CA GLN A 435 21.45 26.61 8.71
C GLN A 435 22.25 25.64 9.61
N GLN A 436 22.07 24.32 9.45
CA GLN A 436 22.83 23.32 10.21
C GLN A 436 24.35 23.44 10.01
N LYS A 437 24.80 23.81 8.80
CA LYS A 437 26.22 24.06 8.53
C LYS A 437 26.73 25.32 9.23
N GLN A 438 25.92 26.37 9.31
CA GLN A 438 26.29 27.60 10.02
C GLN A 438 26.37 27.39 11.54
N ASP A 439 25.46 26.59 12.10
CA ASP A 439 25.43 26.29 13.53
C ASP A 439 26.53 25.32 13.98
N SER A 440 27.07 24.49 13.08
CA SER A 440 28.20 23.59 13.37
C SER A 440 29.58 24.23 13.19
N THR A 441 29.64 25.46 12.67
CA THR A 441 30.90 26.22 12.49
C THR A 441 31.09 27.30 13.57
N LYS A 442 30.10 27.49 14.44
CA LYS A 442 30.18 28.30 15.66
C LYS A 442 30.46 27.40 16.86
#